data_AF-A0A4Y7JZV1-F1
#
_entry.id   AF-A0A4Y7JZV1-F1
#
_cell.length_a   1.000
_cell.length_b   1.000
_cell.length_c   1.000
_cell.angle_alpha   90.00
_cell.angle_beta   90.00
_cell.angle_gamma   90.00
#
_symmetry.space_group_name_H-M   'P 1'
#
loop_
_entity.id
_entity.type
_entity.pdbx_description
1 polymer ?
#
loop_
_entity_poly.entity_id
_entity_poly.type
_entity_poly.pdbx_seq_one_letter_code
_entity_poly.pdbx_strand_id
1 'polypeptide(L)'
;MFAKCGDLESASLMFNQLRKKCIITWTSVVAGLAFNGQCKEALALFDEICLERIQPHDVIFIAVLSACTHGGLVEKGQWVYRRIT
;
A
#
# COMPACT_ATOMS: atom_id res chain seq x y z
N MET A 1 2.95 -12.56 3.20
CA MET A 1 2.68 -13.62 4.18
C MET A 1 2.47 -13.00 5.56
N PHE A 2 3.47 -12.33 6.13
CA PHE A 2 3.37 -11.63 7.42
C PHE A 2 2.19 -10.63 7.52
N ALA A 3 2.14 -9.64 6.64
CA ALA A 3 1.12 -8.59 6.71
C ALA A 3 -0.31 -9.12 6.47
N LYS A 4 -0.49 -10.17 5.64
CA LYS A 4 -1.81 -10.80 5.43
C LYS A 4 -2.29 -11.60 6.64
N CYS A 5 -1.38 -12.05 7.50
CA CYS A 5 -1.70 -12.79 8.72
C CYS A 5 -1.87 -11.88 9.95
N GLY A 6 -1.84 -10.55 9.77
CA GLY A 6 -1.95 -9.57 10.85
C GLY A 6 -0.64 -9.24 11.57
N ASP A 7 0.45 -9.92 11.24
CA ASP A 7 1.79 -9.59 11.76
C ASP A 7 2.40 -8.44 10.95
N LEU A 8 1.90 -7.24 11.21
CA LEU A 8 2.35 -6.01 10.57
C LEU A 8 3.72 -5.55 11.07
N GLU A 9 4.10 -5.92 12.29
CA GLU A 9 5.38 -5.53 12.89
C GLU A 9 6.54 -6.25 12.20
N SER A 10 6.47 -7.58 12.08
CA SER A 10 7.47 -8.35 11.32
C SER A 10 7.48 -7.95 9.85
N ALA A 11 6.31 -7.69 9.25
CA ALA A 11 6.22 -7.23 7.87
C ALA A 11 6.96 -5.90 7.67
N SER A 12 6.78 -4.94 8.57
CA SER A 12 7.41 -3.62 8.52
C SER A 12 8.92 -3.70 8.80
N LEU A 13 9.32 -4.52 9.77
CA LEU A 13 10.74 -4.76 10.07
C LEU A 13 11.47 -5.32 8.85
N MET A 14 10.94 -6.40 8.27
CA MET A 14 11.52 -7.04 7.09
C MET A 14 11.53 -6.09 5.89
N PHE A 15 10.44 -5.33 5.70
CA PHE A 15 10.37 -4.31 4.66
C PHE A 15 11.47 -3.26 4.80
N ASN A 16 11.70 -2.76 6.01
CA ASN A 16 12.73 -1.75 6.28
C ASN A 16 14.15 -2.29 6.13
N GLN A 17 14.38 -3.58 6.39
CA GLN A 17 15.68 -4.23 6.21
C GLN A 17 16.04 -4.49 4.74
N LEU A 18 15.08 -4.43 3.81
CA LEU A 18 15.36 -4.65 2.39
C LEU A 18 16.17 -3.49 1.80
N ARG A 19 17.41 -3.81 1.38
CA ARG A 19 18.33 -2.86 0.74
C ARG A 19 17.81 -2.33 -0.60
N LYS A 20 17.01 -3.12 -1.31
CA LYS A 20 16.31 -2.73 -2.54
C LYS A 20 14.87 -3.21 -2.47
N LYS A 21 13.93 -2.26 -2.48
CA LYS A 21 12.49 -2.55 -2.51
C LYS A 21 12.03 -2.52 -3.97
N CYS A 22 11.23 -3.49 -4.37
CA CYS A 22 10.57 -3.50 -5.68
C CYS A 22 9.07 -3.36 -5.50
N ILE A 23 8.35 -3.06 -6.59
CA ILE A 23 6.91 -2.82 -6.55
C ILE A 23 6.12 -3.98 -5.91
N ILE A 24 6.58 -5.22 -6.05
CA ILE A 24 5.97 -6.41 -5.46
C ILE A 24 6.04 -6.35 -3.92
N THR A 25 7.20 -5.98 -3.37
CA THR A 25 7.40 -5.84 -1.92
C THR A 25 6.51 -4.74 -1.36
N TRP A 26 6.51 -3.58 -2.01
CA TRP A 26 5.66 -2.44 -1.66
C TRP A 26 4.18 -2.83 -1.66
N THR A 27 3.72 -3.46 -2.74
CA THR A 27 2.33 -3.92 -2.88
C THR A 27 1.95 -4.91 -1.78
N SER A 28 2.87 -5.81 -1.41
CA SER A 28 2.61 -6.80 -0.36
C SER A 28 2.37 -6.16 1.00
N VAL A 29 3.12 -5.10 1.33
CA VAL A 29 2.95 -4.37 2.59
C VAL A 29 1.71 -3.49 2.55
N VAL A 30 1.50 -2.72 1.48
CA VAL A 30 0.31 -1.87 1.29
C VAL A 30 -0.97 -2.68 1.36
N ALA A 31 -1.04 -3.82 0.67
CA ALA A 31 -2.21 -4.70 0.70
C ALA A 31 -2.45 -5.31 2.09
N GLY A 32 -1.39 -5.65 2.81
CA GLY A 32 -1.52 -6.15 4.18
C GLY A 32 -2.01 -5.07 5.15
N LEU A 33 -1.48 -3.85 5.07
CA LEU A 33 -1.97 -2.72 5.88
C LEU A 33 -3.44 -2.41 5.57
N ALA A 34 -3.81 -2.37 4.28
CA ALA A 34 -5.19 -2.18 3.85
C ALA A 34 -6.13 -3.25 4.43
N PHE A 35 -5.72 -4.52 4.37
CA PHE A 35 -6.50 -5.64 4.89
C PHE A 35 -6.69 -5.58 6.42
N ASN A 36 -5.72 -5.07 7.16
CA ASN A 36 -5.79 -4.91 8.61
C ASN A 36 -6.38 -3.57 9.06
N GLY A 37 -7.00 -2.80 8.15
CA GLY A 37 -7.62 -1.52 8.47
C GLY A 37 -6.63 -0.37 8.72
N GLN A 38 -5.33 -0.58 8.52
CA GLN A 38 -4.28 0.44 8.64
C GLN A 38 -4.23 1.33 7.38
N CYS A 39 -5.36 1.95 7.07
CA CYS A 39 -5.59 2.62 5.79
C CYS A 39 -4.68 3.83 5.58
N LYS A 40 -4.39 4.58 6.65
CA LYS A 40 -3.51 5.76 6.59
C LYS A 40 -2.07 5.37 6.27
N GLU A 41 -1.56 4.31 6.88
CA GLU A 41 -0.20 3.80 6.64
C GLU A 41 -0.07 3.19 5.24
N ALA A 42 -1.09 2.45 4.79
CA ALA A 42 -1.14 1.96 3.41
C ALA A 42 -1.03 3.09 2.39
N LEU A 43 -1.69 4.22 2.64
CA LEU A 43 -1.66 5.40 1.78
C LEU A 43 -0.34 6.16 1.85
N ALA A 44 0.27 6.27 3.03
CA ALA A 44 1.57 6.89 3.19
C ALA A 44 2.64 6.15 2.36
N LEU A 45 2.65 4.81 2.43
CA LEU A 45 3.56 4.00 1.61
C LEU A 45 3.27 4.13 0.10
N PHE A 46 2.00 4.27 -0.30
CA PHE A 46 1.67 4.52 -1.71
C PHE A 46 2.19 5.88 -2.20
N ASP A 47 2.10 6.91 -1.37
CA ASP A 47 2.66 8.22 -1.68
C ASP A 47 4.20 8.13 -1.83
N GLU A 48 4.88 7.34 -0.99
CA GLU A 48 6.32 7.07 -1.11
C GLU A 48 6.70 6.40 -2.45
N ILE A 49 5.93 5.40 -2.90
CA ILE A 49 6.14 4.75 -4.21
C ILE A 49 6.06 5.76 -5.35
N CYS A 50 5.07 6.67 -5.27
CA CYS A 50 4.91 7.74 -6.25
C CYS A 50 6.11 8.69 -6.25
N LEU A 51 6.69 8.99 -5.07
CA LEU A 51 7.87 9.84 -4.92
C LEU A 51 9.14 9.16 -5.42
N GLU A 52 9.30 7.85 -5.19
CA GLU A 52 10.45 7.06 -5.67
C GLU A 52 10.42 6.81 -7.19
N ARG A 53 9.40 7.32 -7.91
CA ARG A 53 9.17 7.11 -9.35
C ARG A 53 9.11 5.64 -9.74
N ILE A 54 8.74 4.78 -8.80
CA ILE A 54 8.46 3.37 -9.07
C ILE A 54 7.07 3.32 -9.72
N GLN A 55 6.99 2.82 -10.96
CA GLN A 55 5.72 2.71 -11.66
C GLN A 55 4.77 1.80 -10.86
N PRO A 56 3.63 2.33 -10.37
CA PRO A 56 2.63 1.50 -9.73
C PRO A 56 1.99 0.59 -10.78
N HIS A 57 1.80 -0.69 -10.47
CA HIS A 57 1.06 -1.64 -11.30
C HIS A 57 -0.38 -1.80 -10.79
N ASP A 58 -1.29 -2.32 -11.60
CA ASP A 58 -2.74 -2.41 -11.29
C ASP A 58 -3.05 -3.00 -9.90
N VAL A 59 -2.30 -4.01 -9.45
CA VAL A 59 -2.52 -4.68 -8.15
C VAL A 59 -2.35 -3.72 -6.95
N ILE A 60 -1.47 -2.73 -7.04
CA ILE A 60 -1.28 -1.80 -5.93
C ILE A 60 -2.41 -0.78 -5.84
N PHE A 61 -2.95 -0.37 -7.00
CA PHE A 61 -4.12 0.48 -7.03
C PHE A 61 -5.34 -0.19 -6.42
N ILE A 62 -5.54 -1.49 -6.68
CA ILE A 62 -6.61 -2.28 -6.03
C ILE A 62 -6.43 -2.29 -4.51
N ALA A 63 -5.20 -2.52 -4.02
CA ALA A 63 -4.91 -2.51 -2.59
C ALA A 63 -5.18 -1.15 -1.94
N VAL A 64 -4.77 -0.06 -2.59
CA VAL A 64 -4.96 1.31 -2.11
C VAL A 64 -6.43 1.72 -2.16
N LEU A 65 -7.16 1.40 -3.22
CA LEU A 65 -8.61 1.66 -3.31
C LEU A 65 -9.41 0.87 -2.27
N SER A 66 -8.96 -0.35 -1.96
CA SER A 66 -9.54 -1.15 -0.86
C SER A 66 -9.31 -0.45 0.48
N ALA A 67 -8.08 0.05 0.73
CA ALA A 67 -7.79 0.86 1.91
C ALA A 67 -8.67 2.12 2.00
N CYS A 68 -8.87 2.83 0.89
CA CYS A 68 -9.73 4.00 0.86
C CYS A 68 -11.19 3.66 1.20
N THR A 69 -11.69 2.54 0.67
CA THR A 69 -13.04 2.05 0.96
C THR A 69 -13.21 1.71 2.45
N HIS A 70 -12.27 0.95 3.02
CA HIS A 70 -12.29 0.59 4.44
C HIS A 70 -12.14 1.80 5.37
N GLY A 71 -11.30 2.77 4.98
CA GLY A 71 -11.04 3.97 5.78
C GLY A 71 -12.05 5.10 5.60
N GLY A 72 -13.04 4.97 4.71
CA GLY A 72 -13.96 6.05 4.36
C GLY A 72 -13.29 7.25 3.67
N LEU A 73 -12.13 7.04 3.04
CA LEU A 73 -11.28 8.09 2.47
C LEU A 73 -11.68 8.41 1.02
N VAL A 74 -12.89 8.94 0.84
CA VAL A 74 -13.53 9.13 -0.47
C VAL A 74 -12.70 10.01 -1.41
N GLU A 75 -12.25 11.17 -0.93
CA GLU A 75 -11.49 12.12 -1.76
C GLU A 75 -10.17 11.50 -2.26
N LYS A 76 -9.46 10.80 -1.37
CA LYS A 76 -8.20 10.14 -1.74
C LYS A 76 -8.45 8.96 -2.66
N GLY A 77 -9.52 8.19 -2.46
CA GLY A 77 -9.97 7.15 -3.38
C GLY A 77 -10.22 7.67 -4.80
N GLN A 78 -10.93 8.80 -4.94
CA GLN A 78 -11.15 9.44 -6.25
C GLN A 78 -9.84 9.92 -6.88
N TRP A 79 -8.94 10.52 -6.09
CA TRP A 79 -7.63 10.96 -6.58
C TRP A 79 -6.78 9.79 -7.10
N VAL A 80 -6.75 8.67 -6.36
CA VAL A 80 -6.04 7.45 -6.78
C VAL A 80 -6.66 6.89 -8.06
N TYR A 81 -7.99 6.82 -8.14
CA TYR A 81 -8.69 6.30 -9.32
C TYR A 81 -8.36 7.07 -10.60
N ARG A 82 -8.25 8.41 -10.53
CA ARG A 82 -7.85 9.26 -11.66
C ARG A 82 -6.42 9.05 -12.14
N ARG A 83 -5.58 8.32 -11.40
CA ARG A 83 -4.19 7.98 -11.81
C ARG A 83 -4.10 6.61 -12.48
N ILE A 84 -5.19 5.83 -12.46
CA ILE A 84 -5.31 4.54 -13.15
C ILE A 84 -5.74 4.75 -14.61
N THR A 85 -6.53 5.80 -14.86
CA THR A 85 -7.10 6.17 -16.17
C THR A 85 -6.27 7.29 -16.79
#